data_AF-A0A2N5YWN0-F1
#
_entry.id   AF-A0A2N5YWN0-F1
#
_cell.length_a   1.000
_cell.length_b   1.000
_cell.length_c   1.000
_cell.angle_alpha   90.00
_cell.angle_beta   90.00
_cell.angle_gamma   90.00
#
_symmetry.space_group_name_H-M   'P 1'
#
loop_
_entity.id
_entity.type
_entity.pdbx_description
1 polymer ?
#
loop_
_entity_poly.entity_id
_entity_poly.type
_entity_poly.pdbx_seq_one_letter_code
_entity_poly.pdbx_strand_id
1 'polypeptide(L)'
;MEIVKYCRQTLIKVSHSIEAKIVFDADAIEVLGTYGFIREIFCNIKQRNKSWDDSINDAIEVNKIFKDKLKTKTGKKLIEESNIILDNFLCDYHYWKLIN
;
A
#
# COMPACT_ATOMS: atom_id res chain seq x y z
N MET A 1 -13.64 7.52 12.20
CA MET A 1 -12.79 8.31 11.28
C MET A 1 -13.09 7.85 9.85
N GLU A 2 -13.87 8.63 9.10
CA GLU A 2 -14.60 8.23 7.89
C GLU A 2 -13.81 8.30 6.57
N ILE A 3 -12.55 8.72 6.57
CA ILE A 3 -11.85 9.06 5.32
C ILE A 3 -11.40 7.80 4.54
N VAL A 4 -11.11 6.68 5.21
CA VAL A 4 -10.73 5.41 4.54
C VAL A 4 -11.97 4.63 4.04
N LYS A 5 -13.19 5.15 4.24
CA LYS A 5 -14.42 4.47 3.78
C LYS A 5 -14.61 4.59 2.27
N TYR A 6 -14.05 5.61 1.61
CA TYR A 6 -14.17 5.85 0.16
C TYR A 6 -13.02 5.25 -0.67
N CYS A 7 -11.83 5.06 -0.10
CA CYS A 7 -10.74 4.27 -0.70
C CYS A 7 -10.97 2.74 -0.57
N ARG A 8 -12.21 2.31 -0.31
CA ARG A 8 -12.56 0.90 -0.18
C ARG A 8 -12.64 0.26 -1.55
N GLN A 9 -11.71 -0.64 -1.80
CA GLN A 9 -11.71 -1.54 -2.95
C GLN A 9 -13.01 -2.36 -3.09
N THR A 10 -13.85 -2.44 -2.05
CA THR A 10 -15.17 -3.07 -2.07
C THR A 10 -16.30 -2.16 -2.58
N LEU A 11 -16.09 -0.85 -2.67
CA LEU A 11 -17.05 0.12 -3.23
C LEU A 11 -16.82 0.38 -4.73
N ILE A 12 -15.64 0.03 -5.24
CA ILE A 12 -15.34 0.15 -6.66
C ILE A 12 -15.92 -1.09 -7.35
N LYS A 13 -17.19 -0.98 -7.74
CA LYS A 13 -17.80 -1.91 -8.71
C LYS A 13 -16.83 -2.01 -9.90
N VAL A 14 -16.55 -3.23 -10.36
CA VAL A 14 -15.63 -3.50 -11.49
C VAL A 14 -15.93 -2.53 -12.63
N SER A 15 -15.14 -1.47 -12.74
CA SER A 15 -15.34 -0.46 -13.77
C SER A 15 -14.81 -1.04 -15.06
N HIS A 16 -15.70 -1.24 -16.04
CA HIS A 16 -15.33 -1.95 -17.26
C HIS A 16 -14.40 -1.12 -18.16
N SER A 17 -14.53 0.21 -18.11
CA SER A 17 -13.75 1.12 -18.97
C SER A 17 -12.25 1.11 -18.63
N ILE A 18 -11.44 1.41 -19.64
CA ILE A 18 -9.98 1.48 -19.48
C ILE A 18 -9.58 2.70 -18.65
N GLU A 19 -10.28 3.81 -18.81
CA GLU A 19 -10.05 5.07 -18.08
C GLU A 19 -10.24 4.87 -16.58
N ALA A 20 -11.31 4.18 -16.18
CA ALA A 20 -11.57 3.93 -14.78
C ALA A 20 -10.53 2.97 -14.15
N LYS A 21 -10.00 2.02 -14.93
CA LYS A 21 -8.85 1.18 -14.50
C LYS A 21 -7.58 1.99 -14.34
N ILE A 22 -7.32 2.95 -15.23
CA ILE A 22 -6.15 3.84 -15.15
C ILE A 22 -6.24 4.73 -13.90
N VAL A 23 -7.40 5.36 -13.67
CA VAL A 23 -7.62 6.22 -12.49
C VAL A 23 -7.51 5.41 -11.19
N PHE A 24 -8.07 4.21 -11.17
CA PHE A 24 -7.93 3.31 -10.02
C PHE A 24 -6.47 2.96 -9.75
N ASP A 25 -5.71 2.57 -10.77
CA ASP A 25 -4.29 2.23 -10.60
C ASP A 25 -3.47 3.43 -10.11
N ALA A 26 -3.76 4.64 -10.60
CA ALA A 26 -3.09 5.85 -10.16
C ALA A 26 -3.29 6.12 -8.65
N ASP A 27 -4.53 6.01 -8.15
CA ASP A 27 -4.84 6.15 -6.72
C ASP A 27 -4.23 5.01 -5.89
N ALA A 28 -4.32 3.77 -6.39
CA ALA A 28 -3.76 2.59 -5.73
C ALA A 28 -2.23 2.67 -5.59
N ILE A 29 -1.53 3.22 -6.59
CA ILE A 29 -0.07 3.37 -6.55
C ILE A 29 0.37 4.26 -5.39
N GLU A 30 -0.43 5.25 -4.98
CA GLU A 30 -0.04 6.13 -3.88
C GLU A 30 -0.02 5.45 -2.50
N VAL A 31 -0.62 4.26 -2.39
CA VAL A 31 -0.59 3.42 -1.18
C VAL A 31 0.30 2.18 -1.36
N LEU A 32 1.07 2.12 -2.44
CA LEU A 32 2.01 1.04 -2.74
C LEU A 32 3.47 1.50 -2.73
N GLY A 33 4.37 0.51 -2.78
CA GLY A 33 5.81 0.72 -2.79
C GLY A 33 6.32 1.46 -1.55
N THR A 34 7.51 2.03 -1.65
CA THR A 34 8.18 2.74 -0.56
C THR A 34 7.40 3.95 -0.05
N TYR A 35 6.89 4.79 -0.95
CA TYR A 35 6.12 5.98 -0.60
C TYR A 35 4.82 5.62 0.13
N GLY A 36 4.02 4.74 -0.46
CA GLY A 36 2.74 4.34 0.13
C GLY A 36 2.91 3.65 1.48
N PHE A 37 3.96 2.85 1.62
CA PHE A 37 4.31 2.19 2.88
C PHE A 37 4.63 3.20 4.00
N ILE A 38 5.51 4.18 3.72
CA ILE A 38 5.86 5.24 4.68
C ILE A 38 4.63 6.10 5.03
N ARG A 39 3.84 6.46 4.01
CA ARG A 39 2.59 7.23 4.19
C ARG A 39 1.63 6.53 5.14
N GLU A 40 1.44 5.22 4.98
CA GLU A 40 0.53 4.45 5.83
C GLU A 40 1.05 4.32 7.27
N ILE A 41 2.36 4.10 7.46
CA ILE A 41 2.98 4.10 8.80
C ILE A 41 2.73 5.43 9.52
N PHE A 42 3.04 6.55 8.87
CA PHE A 42 2.85 7.87 9.50
C PHE A 42 1.38 8.18 9.74
N CYS A 43 0.48 7.77 8.85
CA CYS A 43 -0.96 7.91 9.06
C CYS A 43 -1.42 7.11 10.29
N ASN A 44 -0.97 5.85 10.42
CA ASN A 44 -1.29 4.99 11.55
C ASN A 44 -0.78 5.57 12.88
N ILE A 45 0.45 6.06 12.91
CA ILE A 45 1.04 6.65 14.13
C ILE A 45 0.37 7.97 14.48
N LYS A 46 0.28 8.91 13.54
CA LYS A 46 -0.13 10.31 13.83
C LYS A 46 -1.64 10.51 13.89
N GLN A 47 -2.40 9.78 13.06
CA GLN A 47 -3.84 9.98 12.94
C GLN A 47 -4.64 8.89 13.67
N ARG A 48 -4.06 7.69 13.83
CA ARG A 48 -4.76 6.53 14.40
C ARG A 48 -4.19 6.05 15.73
N ASN A 49 -3.15 6.73 16.25
CA ASN A 49 -2.49 6.42 17.53
C ASN A 49 -2.07 4.95 17.66
N LYS A 50 -1.65 4.32 16.55
CA LYS A 50 -1.15 2.95 16.57
C LYS A 50 0.31 2.90 17.00
N SER A 51 0.74 1.78 17.56
CA SER A 51 2.15 1.53 17.87
C SER A 51 2.98 1.46 16.59
N TRP A 52 4.31 1.57 16.69
CA TRP A 52 5.21 1.40 15.55
C TRP A 52 5.01 0.04 14.87
N ASP A 53 5.03 -1.05 15.65
CA ASP A 53 4.92 -2.41 15.13
C ASP A 53 3.55 -2.67 14.47
N ASP A 54 2.45 -2.21 15.09
CA ASP A 54 1.11 -2.31 14.47
C ASP A 54 1.03 -1.51 13.18
N SER A 55 1.65 -0.33 13.14
CA SER A 55 1.66 0.54 11.96
C SER A 55 2.43 -0.08 10.79
N ILE A 56 3.53 -0.78 11.08
CA ILE A 56 4.30 -1.54 10.08
C ILE A 56 3.45 -2.71 9.55
N ASN A 57 2.84 -3.51 10.44
CA ASN A 57 2.04 -4.66 10.04
C ASN A 57 0.84 -4.26 9.17
N ASP A 58 0.13 -3.20 9.54
CA ASP A 58 -0.94 -2.64 8.71
C ASP A 58 -0.44 -2.18 7.34
N ALA A 59 0.72 -1.52 7.29
CA ALA A 59 1.29 -1.03 6.03
C ALA A 59 1.68 -2.20 5.10
N ILE A 60 2.17 -3.30 5.66
CA ILE A 60 2.43 -4.55 4.92
C ILE A 60 1.12 -5.10 4.34
N GLU A 61 0.06 -5.14 5.16
CA GLU A 61 -1.25 -5.64 4.72
C GLU A 61 -1.86 -4.78 3.60
N VAL A 62 -1.86 -3.45 3.78
CA VAL A 62 -2.32 -2.50 2.76
C VAL A 62 -1.54 -2.68 1.46
N ASN A 63 -0.21 -2.77 1.53
CA ASN A 63 0.61 -2.93 0.34
C ASN A 63 0.25 -4.23 -0.43
N LYS A 64 0.16 -5.35 0.30
CA LYS A 64 -0.26 -6.64 -0.28
C LYS A 64 -1.64 -6.55 -0.95
N ILE A 65 -2.61 -5.96 -0.25
CA ILE A 65 -3.99 -5.83 -0.70
C ILE A 65 -4.10 -5.00 -1.99
N PHE A 66 -3.36 -3.89 -2.11
CA PHE A 66 -3.44 -3.02 -3.29
C PHE A 66 -2.62 -3.56 -4.47
N LYS A 67 -1.50 -4.26 -4.22
CA LYS A 67 -0.65 -4.87 -5.25
C LYS A 67 -1.45 -5.87 -6.08
N ASP A 68 -2.28 -6.67 -5.42
CA ASP A 68 -3.15 -7.66 -6.06
C ASP A 68 -4.32 -7.03 -6.86
N LYS A 69 -4.65 -5.76 -6.59
CA LYS A 69 -5.80 -5.11 -7.21
C LYS A 69 -5.49 -4.23 -8.40
N LEU A 70 -4.21 -3.93 -8.68
CA LEU A 70 -3.78 -3.22 -9.88
C LEU A 70 -4.34 -3.88 -11.15
N LYS A 71 -4.92 -3.06 -12.03
CA LYS A 71 -5.72 -3.47 -13.19
C LYS A 71 -4.93 -3.44 -14.49
N THR A 72 -3.95 -2.55 -14.61
CA THR A 72 -3.20 -2.31 -15.85
C THR A 72 -1.80 -2.90 -15.79
N LYS A 73 -1.27 -3.28 -16.96
CA LYS A 73 0.13 -3.72 -17.08
C LYS A 73 1.10 -2.59 -16.71
N THR A 74 0.76 -1.36 -17.08
CA THR A 74 1.55 -0.16 -16.78
C THR A 74 1.62 0.09 -15.28
N GLY A 75 0.49 0.06 -14.57
CA GLY A 75 0.46 0.25 -13.12
C GLY A 75 1.31 -0.77 -12.38
N LYS A 76 1.23 -2.05 -12.78
CA LYS A 76 2.09 -3.12 -12.23
C LYS A 76 3.58 -2.87 -12.46
N LYS A 77 3.95 -2.41 -13.65
CA LYS A 77 5.34 -2.10 -14.00
C LYS A 77 5.87 -0.87 -13.24
N LEU A 78 5.04 0.16 -13.06
CA LEU A 78 5.44 1.39 -12.37
C LEU A 78 5.87 1.16 -10.91
N ILE A 79 5.28 0.16 -10.26
CA ILE A 79 5.53 -0.11 -8.84
C ILE A 79 6.59 -1.19 -8.59
N GLU A 80 7.08 -1.84 -9.64
CA GLU A 80 7.96 -3.01 -9.54
C GLU A 80 9.26 -2.69 -8.81
N GLU A 81 9.98 -1.66 -9.25
CA GLU A 81 11.24 -1.23 -8.63
C GLU A 81 11.05 -0.77 -7.18
N SER A 82 10.00 0.00 -6.92
CA SER A 82 9.67 0.47 -5.57
C SER A 82 9.34 -0.69 -4.62
N ASN A 83 8.65 -1.72 -5.10
CA ASN A 83 8.37 -2.92 -4.31
C ASN A 83 9.64 -3.73 -4.02
N ILE A 84 10.59 -3.84 -4.95
CA ILE A 84 11.87 -4.52 -4.69
C ILE A 84 12.61 -3.82 -3.54
N ILE A 85 12.64 -2.49 -3.54
CA ILE A 85 13.26 -1.71 -2.46
C ILE A 85 12.55 -1.96 -1.13
N LEU A 86 11.21 -1.97 -1.14
CA LEU A 86 10.42 -2.25 0.06
C LEU A 86 10.64 -3.67 0.58
N ASP A 87 10.68 -4.67 -0.30
CA ASP A 87 10.89 -6.07 0.07
C ASP A 87 12.27 -6.26 0.72
N ASN A 88 13.32 -5.60 0.20
CA ASN A 88 14.64 -5.57 0.82
C ASN A 88 14.60 -4.92 2.21
N PHE A 89 13.95 -3.76 2.34
CA PHE A 89 13.77 -3.09 3.64
C PHE A 89 13.07 -4.00 4.66
N LEU A 90 12.01 -4.71 4.25
CA LEU A 90 11.27 -5.60 5.14
C LEU A 90 12.11 -6.79 5.58
N CYS A 91 12.93 -7.35 4.69
CA CYS A 91 13.88 -8.41 5.06
C CYS A 91 14.85 -7.93 6.15
N ASP A 92 15.45 -6.76 5.96
CA ASP A 92 16.39 -6.17 6.93
C ASP A 92 15.68 -5.82 8.26
N TYR A 93 14.47 -5.26 8.19
CA TYR A 93 13.68 -4.92 9.36
C TYR A 93 13.27 -6.15 10.17
N HIS A 94 12.82 -7.23 9.50
CA HIS A 94 12.48 -8.48 10.17
C HIS A 94 13.72 -9.15 10.79
N TYR A 95 14.86 -9.11 10.10
CA TYR A 95 16.12 -9.59 10.69
C TYR A 95 16.47 -8.79 11.94
N TRP A 96 16.39 -7.46 11.89
CA TRP A 96 16.65 -6.59 13.04
C TRP A 96 15.75 -6.91 14.25
N LYS A 97 14.45 -7.19 14.03
CA LYS A 97 13.47 -7.59 15.06
C LYS A 97 13.73 -8.99 15.66
N LEU A 98 14.49 -9.85 14.98
CA LEU A 98 14.85 -11.17 15.51
C LEU A 98 16.05 -11.09 16.45
N ILE A 99 16.92 -10.10 16.26
CA ILE A 99 18.15 -9.94 17.04
C ILE A 99 18.06 -8.84 18.12
N ASN A 100 16.97 -8.07 18.16
CA ASN A 100 16.65 -7.06 19.19
C ASN A 100 15.22 -7.26 19.70
#